data_AF-A0A2M8LBU6-F1
#
_entry.id   AF-A0A2M8LBU6-F1
#
_cell.length_a   1.000
_cell.length_b   1.000
_cell.length_c   1.000
_cell.angle_alpha   90.00
_cell.angle_beta   90.00
_cell.angle_gamma   90.00
#
_symmetry.space_group_name_H-M   'P 1'
#
loop_
_entity.id
_entity.type
_entity.pdbx_description
1 polymer ?
#
loop_
_entity_poly.entity_id
_entity_poly.type
_entity_poly.pdbx_seq_one_letter_code
_entity_poly.pdbx_strand_id
1 'polypeptide(L)' 'MLRNNAFNLINQLVQESKSMHRIKNVYMQEAVGSDDIMSFWKKLEKSKEEAISELQALIKKYEK' A
#
# COMPACT_ATOMS: atom_id res chain seq x y z
N MET A 1 6.39 25.00 6.85
CA MET A 1 5.30 24.03 6.58
C MET A 1 5.82 23.04 5.58
N LEU A 2 5.68 21.72 5.82
CA LEU A 2 5.83 20.72 4.76
C LEU A 2 4.91 21.17 3.61
N ARG A 3 5.43 21.36 2.39
CA ARG A 3 4.57 21.63 1.23
C ARG A 3 3.48 20.57 1.21
N ASN A 4 2.22 20.95 1.01
CA ASN A 4 1.06 20.04 1.04
C ASN A 4 1.31 18.72 0.28
N ASN A 5 2.13 18.75 -0.77
CA ASN A 5 2.53 17.59 -1.54
C ASN A 5 3.31 16.53 -0.72
N ALA A 6 4.29 16.91 0.10
CA ALA A 6 5.06 15.96 0.92
C ALA A 6 4.20 15.34 2.03
N PHE A 7 3.35 16.16 2.66
CA PHE A 7 2.38 15.68 3.65
C PHE A 7 1.38 14.70 3.02
N ASN A 8 0.89 14.99 1.82
CA ASN A 8 -0.01 14.10 1.08
C ASN A 8 0.67 12.76 0.73
N LEU A 9 1.94 12.77 0.34
CA LEU A 9 2.70 11.54 0.07
C LEU A 9 2.83 10.67 1.33
N ILE A 10 3.15 11.27 2.48
CA ILE A 10 3.25 10.55 3.76
C ILE A 10 1.88 9.98 4.16
N ASN A 11 0.80 10.77 4.03
CA ASN A 11 -0.55 10.30 4.31
C ASN A 11 -0.92 9.11 3.42
N GLN A 12 -0.61 9.17 2.12
CA GLN A 12 -0.87 8.07 1.21
C GLN A 12 -0.06 6.82 1.59
N LEU A 13 1.22 6.99 1.93
CA LEU A 13 2.07 5.89 2.37
C LEU A 13 1.48 5.15 3.57
N VAL A 14 0.93 5.90 4.54
CA VAL A 14 0.24 5.31 5.70
C VAL A 14 -1.00 4.51 5.28
N GLN A 15 -1.80 5.04 4.35
CA GLN A 15 -3.00 4.33 3.89
C GLN A 15 -2.66 3.03 3.14
N GLU A 16 -1.68 3.08 2.24
CA GLU A 16 -1.25 1.89 1.51
C GLU A 16 -0.65 0.83 2.43
N SER A 17 0.17 1.25 3.39
CA SER A 17 0.75 0.35 4.39
C SER A 17 -0.33 -0.35 5.23
N LYS A 18 -1.35 0.40 5.69
CA LYS A 18 -2.50 -0.16 6.42
C LYS A 18 -3.33 -1.11 5.55
N SER A 19 -3.57 -0.73 4.29
CA SER A 19 -4.33 -1.57 3.37
C SER A 19 -3.60 -2.87 3.05
N MET A 20 -2.29 -2.82 2.83
CA MET A 20 -1.47 -4.00 2.59
C MET A 20 -1.47 -4.92 3.81
N HIS A 21 -1.38 -4.36 5.02
CA HIS A 21 -1.46 -5.14 6.26
C HIS A 21 -2.80 -5.90 6.36
N ARG A 22 -3.94 -5.25 6.07
CA ARG A 22 -5.26 -5.92 6.07
C ARG A 22 -5.35 -7.03 5.04
N ILE A 23 -4.81 -6.80 3.83
CA ILE A 23 -4.79 -7.82 2.77
C ILE A 23 -4.02 -9.06 3.24
N LYS A 24 -2.79 -8.87 3.73
CA LYS A 24 -1.90 -9.96 4.15
C LYS A 24 -2.43 -10.75 5.35
N ASN A 25 -2.99 -10.06 6.34
CA ASN A 25 -3.29 -10.66 7.65
C ASN A 25 -4.77 -10.97 7.88
N VAL A 26 -5.67 -10.48 7.03
CA VAL A 26 -7.10 -10.65 7.22
C VAL A 26 -7.74 -11.17 5.92
N TYR A 27 -7.72 -10.37 4.85
CA TYR A 27 -8.54 -10.66 3.67
C TYR A 27 -8.11 -11.93 2.92
N MET A 28 -6.80 -12.20 2.85
CA MET A 28 -6.30 -13.44 2.26
C MET A 28 -6.64 -14.68 3.09
N GLN A 29 -6.73 -14.56 4.42
CA GLN A 29 -7.14 -15.67 5.28
C GLN A 29 -8.63 -15.96 5.13
N GLU A 30 -9.45 -14.92 5.04
CA GLU A 30 -10.89 -15.02 4.84
C GLU A 30 -11.27 -15.50 3.43
N ALA A 31 -10.39 -15.32 2.44
CA ALA A 31 -10.61 -15.74 1.06
C ALA A 31 -10.14 -17.19 0.75
N VAL A 32 -9.67 -17.95 1.74
CA VAL A 32 -9.24 -19.34 1.53
C VAL A 32 -10.42 -20.17 0.99
N GLY A 33 -10.19 -20.88 -0.13
CA GLY A 33 -11.22 -21.64 -0.83
C GLY A 33 -11.95 -20.87 -1.93
N SER A 34 -11.62 -19.58 -2.15
CA SER A 34 -12.11 -18.78 -3.28
C SER A 34 -10.93 -18.30 -4.14
N ASP A 35 -10.59 -19.10 -5.16
CA ASP A 35 -9.39 -18.91 -5.98
C ASP A 35 -9.35 -17.58 -6.74
N ASP A 36 -10.51 -17.10 -7.19
CA ASP A 36 -10.67 -15.83 -7.90
C ASP A 36 -10.42 -14.63 -6.97
N ILE A 37 -11.02 -14.64 -5.77
CA ILE A 37 -10.84 -13.62 -4.74
C ILE A 37 -9.38 -13.63 -4.25
N MET A 38 -8.79 -14.80 -4.04
CA MET A 38 -7.39 -14.91 -3.66
C MET A 38 -6.44 -14.37 -4.72
N SER A 39 -6.72 -14.65 -5.99
CA SER A 39 -5.94 -14.12 -7.11
C SER A 39 -6.03 -12.59 -7.19
N PHE A 40 -7.22 -12.03 -6.93
CA PHE A 40 -7.40 -10.58 -6.82
C PHE A 40 -6.56 -9.99 -5.68
N TRP A 41 -6.61 -10.57 -4.47
CA TRP A 41 -5.85 -10.06 -3.34
C TRP A 41 -4.34 -10.12 -3.56
N LYS A 42 -3.82 -11.19 -4.19
CA LYS A 42 -2.40 -11.29 -4.57
C LYS A 42 -1.99 -10.22 -5.57
N LYS A 43 -2.84 -9.96 -6.58
CA LYS A 43 -2.60 -8.88 -7.55
C LYS A 43 -2.58 -7.51 -6.87
N LEU A 44 -3.53 -7.27 -5.97
CA LEU A 44 -3.65 -5.99 -5.27
C LEU A 44 -2.51 -5.78 -4.27
N GLU A 45 -2.09 -6.82 -3.57
CA GLU A 45 -0.91 -6.81 -2.69
C GLU A 45 0.32 -6.34 -3.45
N LYS A 46 0.63 -6.95 -4.60
CA LYS A 46 1.78 -6.57 -5.43
C LYS A 46 1.72 -5.11 -5.88
N SER A 47 0.56 -4.67 -6.36
CA SER A 47 0.37 -3.27 -6.76
C SER A 47 0.59 -2.29 -5.61
N LYS A 48 0.25 -2.67 -4.37
CA LYS A 48 0.49 -1.85 -3.19
C LYS A 48 1.95 -1.83 -2.77
N GLU A 49 2.67 -2.93 -2.90
CA GLU A 49 4.13 -2.96 -2.65
C GLU A 49 4.89 -2.03 -3.59
N GLU A 50 4.50 -2.01 -4.87
CA GLU A 50 5.03 -1.08 -5.87
C GLU A 50 4.73 0.38 -5.49
N ALA A 51 3.47 0.69 -5.14
CA ALA A 51 3.06 2.03 -4.72
C ALA A 51 3.77 2.50 -3.44
N ILE A 52 3.93 1.63 -2.45
CA ILE A 52 4.67 1.93 -1.20
C ILE A 52 6.12 2.28 -1.52
N SER A 53 6.76 1.50 -2.38
CA SER A 53 8.16 1.73 -2.78
C SER A 53 8.33 3.08 -3.49
N GLU A 54 7.40 3.42 -4.40
CA GLU A 54 7.40 4.71 -5.10
C GLU A 54 7.14 5.88 -4.15
N LEU A 55 6.17 5.76 -3.24
CA LEU A 55 5.87 6.76 -2.23
C LEU A 55 7.08 7.03 -1.34
N GLN A 56 7.78 5.98 -0.88
CA GLN A 56 9.01 6.11 -0.09
C GLN A 56 10.12 6.84 -0.87
N ALA A 57 10.29 6.51 -2.16
CA ALA A 57 11.27 7.18 -3.01
C ALA A 57 10.96 8.67 -3.21
N LEU A 58 9.69 9.01 -3.42
CA LEU A 58 9.24 10.40 -3.56
C LEU A 58 9.38 11.18 -2.25
N ILE A 59 8.99 10.60 -1.12
CA ILE A 59 9.17 11.23 0.20
C ILE A 59 10.65 11.55 0.42
N LYS A 60 11.55 10.58 0.23
CA LYS A 60 13.00 10.80 0.37
C LYS A 60 13.55 11.87 -0.57
N LYS A 61 12.97 12.02 -1.77
CA LYS A 61 13.35 13.05 -2.74
C LYS A 61 12.92 14.46 -2.30
N TYR A 62 11.77 14.58 -1.64
CA TYR A 62 11.17 15.87 -1.25
C TYR A 62 11.32 16.21 0.24
N GLU A 63 11.95 15.35 1.05
CA GLU A 63 12.39 15.63 2.43
C GLU A 63 13.68 16.47 2.50
N LYS A 64 14.41 16.61 1.38
CA LYS A 64 15.57 17.50 1.26
C LYS A 64 15.17 18.93 0.96
#